data_AF-A0A068RQS7-F1
#
_entry.id   AF-A0A068RQS7-F1
#
_cell.length_a   1.000
_cell.length_b   1.000
_cell.length_c   1.000
_cell.angle_alpha   90.00
_cell.angle_beta   90.00
_cell.angle_gamma   90.00
#
_symmetry.space_group_name_H-M   'P 1'
#
loop_
_entity.id
_entity.type
_entity.pdbx_description
1 polymer ?
#
loop_
_entity_poly.entity_id
_entity_poly.type
_entity_poly.pdbx_seq_one_letter_code
_entity_poly.pdbx_strand_id
1 'polypeptide(L)'
;MQPEELEEALRLENSQLVDDLLCSFLNNALNRKKPIAIQQCGKELTKMINASIKSGDLSWKTNPLYIKSFGELEPSEKLTILRILIEWQLQECSAIREAIEMPESKGQVITTEPIGMDSEKRYYWHFGDSPWLWREKAKLKTGCRWETVCRTLDELEHFAESLSNKKPEESLALYITETIIPRVQNAIRRRERQEMARQRQIMAEDLITERRLRPRRSTRTTRYAFGDDYVDDFVEQGSEKDGSDAYESSSPEPEEKESQSQSRATPMRSSARLGLRSSTTPMYINGA
;
A
#
# COMPACT_ATOMS: atom_id res chain seq x y z
N MET A 1 2.76 6.52 -3.00
CA MET A 1 3.07 7.94 -2.79
C MET A 1 4.56 8.15 -2.94
N GLN A 2 4.99 8.80 -4.01
CA GLN A 2 6.24 9.57 -4.06
C GLN A 2 5.98 11.01 -3.61
N PRO A 3 7.02 11.76 -3.19
CA PRO A 3 6.90 13.20 -2.95
C PRO A 3 6.36 13.97 -4.18
N GLU A 4 6.72 13.56 -5.40
CA GLU A 4 6.25 14.14 -6.66
C GLU A 4 4.74 13.99 -6.85
N GLU A 5 4.19 12.79 -6.59
CA GLU A 5 2.75 12.52 -6.63
C GLU A 5 1.98 13.46 -5.68
N LEU A 6 2.59 13.84 -4.55
CA LEU A 6 2.01 14.80 -3.60
C LEU A 6 2.14 16.26 -4.09
N GLU A 7 3.30 16.66 -4.63
CA GLU A 7 3.47 18.01 -5.22
C GLU A 7 2.45 18.26 -6.35
N GLU A 8 2.21 17.29 -7.22
CA GLU A 8 1.20 17.38 -8.28
C GLU A 8 -0.21 17.40 -7.72
N ALA A 9 -0.53 16.49 -6.79
CA ALA A 9 -1.84 16.39 -6.17
C ALA A 9 -2.27 17.68 -5.43
N LEU A 10 -1.32 18.45 -4.89
CA LEU A 10 -1.57 19.73 -4.22
C LEU A 10 -1.84 20.90 -5.17
N ARG A 11 -1.34 20.84 -6.42
CA ARG A 11 -1.62 21.83 -7.46
C ARG A 11 -3.04 21.68 -8.02
N LEU A 12 -3.60 20.47 -7.96
CA LEU A 12 -4.99 20.20 -8.36
C LEU A 12 -5.97 20.77 -7.32
N GLU A 13 -7.13 21.22 -7.80
CA GLU A 13 -8.24 21.64 -6.93
C GLU A 13 -8.87 20.44 -6.23
N ASN A 14 -9.15 19.37 -6.98
CA ASN A 14 -9.72 18.13 -6.46
C ASN A 14 -8.73 16.99 -6.70
N SER A 15 -8.25 16.35 -5.64
CA SER A 15 -7.35 15.21 -5.73
C SER A 15 -7.67 14.18 -4.65
N GLN A 16 -8.05 12.98 -5.09
CA GLN A 16 -8.38 11.85 -4.22
C GLN A 16 -7.25 11.54 -3.23
N LEU A 17 -5.99 11.66 -3.67
CA LEU A 17 -4.82 11.47 -2.80
C LEU A 17 -4.79 12.45 -1.63
N VAL A 18 -5.20 13.71 -1.85
CA VAL A 18 -5.19 14.73 -0.78
C VAL A 18 -6.40 14.57 0.13
N ASP A 19 -7.56 14.20 -0.41
CA ASP A 19 -8.76 13.90 0.38
C ASP A 19 -8.55 12.68 1.30
N ASP A 20 -7.98 11.60 0.75
CA ASP A 20 -7.62 10.40 1.50
C ASP A 20 -6.59 10.71 2.61
N LEU A 21 -5.59 11.56 2.32
CA LEU A 21 -4.62 12.01 3.32
C LEU A 21 -5.25 12.87 4.40
N LEU A 22 -6.09 13.85 4.05
CA LEU A 22 -6.78 14.72 5.01
C LEU A 22 -7.65 13.91 5.95
N CYS A 23 -8.44 12.98 5.42
CA CYS A 23 -9.33 12.17 6.25
C CYS A 23 -8.58 11.11 7.06
N SER A 24 -7.45 10.59 6.57
CA SER A 24 -6.53 9.75 7.35
C SER A 24 -5.88 10.53 8.51
N PHE A 25 -5.35 11.72 8.22
CA PHE A 25 -4.69 12.59 9.20
C PHE A 25 -5.66 13.07 10.28
N LEU A 26 -6.88 13.46 9.91
CA LEU A 26 -7.93 13.82 10.86
C LEU A 26 -8.41 12.61 11.67
N ASN A 27 -8.47 11.41 11.09
CA ASN A 27 -8.81 10.20 11.83
C ASN A 27 -7.77 9.89 12.93
N ASN A 28 -6.49 10.02 12.60
CA ASN A 28 -5.37 9.83 13.53
C ASN A 28 -5.35 10.93 14.61
N ALA A 29 -5.42 12.21 14.22
CA ALA A 29 -5.39 13.34 15.15
C ALA A 29 -6.57 13.33 16.14
N LEU A 30 -7.75 12.85 15.72
CA LEU A 30 -8.92 12.71 16.57
C LEU A 30 -9.00 11.33 17.27
N ASN A 31 -7.97 10.48 17.13
CA ASN A 31 -7.88 9.12 17.67
C ASN A 31 -9.16 8.28 17.43
N ARG A 32 -9.78 8.41 16.24
CA ARG A 32 -11.05 7.76 15.91
C ARG A 32 -10.86 6.32 15.41
N LYS A 33 -11.68 5.40 15.94
CA LYS A 33 -11.75 3.99 15.50
C LYS A 33 -12.56 3.77 14.21
N LYS A 34 -13.37 4.75 13.78
CA LYS A 34 -14.16 4.70 12.55
C LYS A 34 -13.64 5.77 11.58
N PRO A 35 -13.33 5.41 10.32
CA PRO A 35 -12.79 6.36 9.35
C PRO A 35 -13.75 7.52 9.12
N ILE A 36 -13.19 8.72 8.97
CA ILE A 36 -13.95 9.94 8.73
C ILE A 36 -14.27 10.03 7.23
N ALA A 37 -15.55 10.21 6.88
CA ALA A 37 -15.94 10.48 5.50
C ALA A 37 -15.60 11.94 5.10
N ILE A 38 -15.24 12.16 3.84
CA ILE A 38 -14.81 13.46 3.28
C ILE A 38 -15.78 14.61 3.66
N GLN A 39 -17.10 14.35 3.65
CA GLN A 39 -18.14 15.31 4.05
C GLN A 39 -18.01 15.84 5.50
N GLN A 40 -17.37 15.10 6.40
CA GLN A 40 -17.12 15.49 7.79
C GLN A 40 -15.74 16.14 7.96
N CYS A 41 -14.78 15.82 7.09
CA CYS A 41 -13.39 16.28 7.20
C CYS A 41 -13.31 17.82 7.20
N GLY A 42 -14.11 18.54 6.41
CA GLY A 42 -14.11 20.02 6.37
C GLY A 42 -14.50 20.71 7.70
N LYS A 43 -15.46 20.17 8.47
CA LYS A 43 -15.90 20.77 9.74
C LYS A 43 -14.84 20.61 10.83
N GLU A 44 -14.27 19.41 10.95
CA GLU A 44 -13.20 19.14 11.90
C GLU A 44 -11.93 19.92 11.53
N LEU A 45 -11.57 19.98 10.23
CA LEU A 45 -10.42 20.74 9.75
C LEU A 45 -10.53 22.24 10.10
N THR A 46 -11.72 22.82 9.94
CA THR A 46 -11.98 24.22 10.32
C THR A 46 -11.79 24.42 11.83
N LYS A 47 -12.29 23.50 12.66
CA LYS A 47 -12.09 23.53 14.12
C LYS A 47 -10.61 23.41 14.52
N MET A 48 -9.86 22.53 13.87
CA MET A 48 -8.43 22.31 14.10
C MET A 48 -7.59 23.55 13.76
N ILE A 49 -7.80 24.13 12.57
CA ILE A 49 -7.09 25.35 12.14
C ILE A 49 -7.42 26.52 13.07
N ASN A 50 -8.68 26.67 13.49
CA ASN A 50 -9.07 27.69 14.47
C ASN A 50 -8.40 27.52 15.84
N ALA A 51 -8.12 26.29 16.27
CA ALA A 51 -7.36 26.03 17.48
C ALA A 51 -5.86 26.37 17.29
N SER A 52 -5.28 26.00 16.15
CA SER A 52 -3.88 26.29 15.79
C SER A 52 -3.60 27.80 15.62
N ILE A 53 -4.59 28.58 15.19
CA ILE A 53 -4.52 30.05 15.18
C ILE A 53 -4.59 30.62 16.61
N LYS A 54 -5.36 29.99 17.51
CA LYS A 54 -5.50 30.44 18.91
C LYS A 54 -4.31 30.08 19.80
N SER A 55 -3.63 28.96 19.54
CA SER A 55 -2.36 28.59 20.20
C SER A 55 -1.18 29.45 19.74
N GLY A 56 -1.26 30.03 18.53
CA GLY A 56 -0.20 30.82 17.92
C GLY A 56 0.74 30.02 17.01
N ASP A 57 0.45 28.73 16.78
CA ASP A 57 1.21 27.88 15.84
C ASP A 57 1.05 28.38 14.38
N LEU A 58 -0.09 29.00 14.08
CA LEU A 58 -0.37 29.70 12.83
C LEU A 58 -0.26 31.21 12.98
N SER A 59 0.50 31.85 12.08
CA SER A 59 0.56 33.30 11.91
C SER A 59 -0.64 33.90 11.16
N TRP A 60 -1.64 33.08 10.81
CA TRP A 60 -2.82 33.50 10.06
C TRP A 60 -3.80 34.29 10.93
N LYS A 61 -4.25 35.44 10.44
CA LYS A 61 -5.23 36.30 11.13
C LYS A 61 -6.64 35.69 11.16
N THR A 62 -6.98 34.95 10.11
CA THR A 62 -8.31 34.36 9.89
C THR A 62 -8.13 33.01 9.22
N ASN A 63 -9.00 32.04 9.53
CA ASN A 63 -9.01 30.74 8.87
C ASN A 63 -9.51 30.87 7.42
N PRO A 64 -8.72 30.45 6.40
CA PRO A 64 -9.12 30.60 4.99
C PRO A 64 -10.31 29.71 4.59
N LEU A 65 -10.56 28.62 5.33
CA LEU A 65 -11.69 27.70 5.07
C LEU A 65 -13.08 28.29 5.36
N TYR A 66 -13.16 29.52 5.89
CA TYR A 66 -14.45 30.22 6.00
C TYR A 66 -14.94 30.80 4.67
N ILE A 67 -14.04 31.02 3.70
CA ILE A 67 -14.35 31.68 2.42
C ILE A 67 -14.21 30.72 1.25
N LYS A 68 -13.23 29.81 1.32
CA LYS A 68 -12.84 28.89 0.26
C LYS A 68 -12.98 27.43 0.69
N SER A 69 -13.24 26.53 -0.24
CA SER A 69 -13.00 25.10 0.01
C SER A 69 -11.49 24.81 0.11
N PHE A 70 -11.11 23.66 0.68
CA PHE A 70 -9.69 23.28 0.76
C PHE A 70 -9.04 23.18 -0.63
N GLY A 71 -9.80 22.76 -1.64
CA GLY A 71 -9.31 22.64 -3.03
C GLY A 71 -8.93 23.97 -3.68
N GLU A 72 -9.64 25.05 -3.34
CA GLU A 72 -9.44 26.42 -3.85
C GLU A 72 -8.31 27.21 -3.15
N LEU A 73 -7.68 26.59 -2.15
CA LEU A 73 -6.54 27.18 -1.44
C LEU A 73 -5.27 27.14 -2.30
N GLU A 74 -4.37 28.09 -2.06
CA GLU A 74 -3.04 28.08 -2.68
C GLU A 74 -2.27 26.81 -2.24
N PRO A 75 -1.37 26.23 -3.07
CA PRO A 75 -0.58 25.06 -2.64
C PRO A 75 0.26 25.33 -1.39
N SER A 76 0.67 26.59 -1.16
CA SER A 76 1.36 27.04 0.06
C SER A 76 0.47 26.90 1.32
N GLU A 77 -0.80 27.27 1.21
CA GLU A 77 -1.81 27.18 2.27
C GLU A 77 -2.18 25.71 2.54
N LYS A 78 -2.38 24.91 1.48
CA LYS A 78 -2.63 23.46 1.58
C LYS A 78 -1.48 22.76 2.31
N LEU A 79 -0.23 23.03 1.93
CA LEU A 79 0.96 22.49 2.60
C LEU A 79 1.06 22.90 4.07
N THR A 80 0.73 24.17 4.38
CA THR A 80 0.74 24.67 5.76
C THR A 80 -0.27 23.92 6.63
N ILE A 81 -1.49 23.69 6.12
CA ILE A 81 -2.52 22.90 6.81
C ILE A 81 -2.08 21.45 7.02
N LEU A 82 -1.55 20.79 5.98
CA LEU A 82 -1.07 19.41 6.10
C LEU A 82 0.08 19.27 7.10
N ARG A 83 1.02 20.23 7.13
CA ARG A 83 2.10 20.27 8.12
C ARG A 83 1.54 20.31 9.55
N ILE A 84 0.55 21.18 9.81
CA ILE A 84 -0.06 21.31 11.14
C ILE A 84 -0.79 20.03 11.55
N LEU A 85 -1.49 19.39 10.62
CA LEU A 85 -2.12 18.09 10.87
C LEU A 85 -1.09 17.01 11.22
N ILE A 86 0.11 17.05 10.63
CA ILE A 86 1.22 16.14 10.98
C ILE A 86 1.78 16.48 12.37
N GLU A 87 2.02 17.76 12.66
CA GLU A 87 2.52 18.20 13.98
C GLU A 87 1.55 17.84 15.12
N TRP A 88 0.24 18.02 14.92
CA TRP A 88 -0.79 17.58 15.85
C TRP A 88 -0.88 16.06 15.98
N GLN A 89 -0.72 15.31 14.88
CA GLN A 89 -0.68 13.84 14.95
C GLN A 89 0.49 13.34 15.81
N LEU A 90 1.67 13.96 15.69
CA LEU A 90 2.84 13.63 16.51
C LEU A 90 2.64 13.94 18.00
N GLN A 91 1.86 14.97 18.33
CA GLN A 91 1.56 15.38 19.71
C GLN A 91 0.42 14.57 20.33
N GLU A 92 -0.67 14.33 19.61
CA GLU A 92 -1.93 13.80 20.16
C GLU A 92 -2.19 12.32 19.85
N CYS A 93 -1.69 11.78 18.75
CA CYS A 93 -1.98 10.39 18.39
C CYS A 93 -1.13 9.43 19.23
N SER A 94 -1.77 8.59 20.06
CA SER A 94 -1.05 7.64 20.91
C SER A 94 -0.38 6.54 20.09
N ALA A 95 -1.03 6.04 19.03
CA ALA A 95 -0.48 5.01 18.17
C ALA A 95 0.77 5.48 17.40
N ILE A 96 0.83 6.76 17.01
CA ILE A 96 2.02 7.35 16.35
C ILE A 96 3.16 7.53 17.36
N ARG A 97 2.86 8.01 18.57
CA ARG A 97 3.86 8.11 19.65
C ARG A 97 4.43 6.74 20.03
N GLU A 98 3.58 5.74 20.22
CA GLU A 98 4.00 4.35 20.46
C GLU A 98 4.86 3.82 19.30
N ALA A 99 4.50 4.11 18.04
CA ALA A 99 5.30 3.71 16.88
C ALA A 99 6.66 4.41 16.76
N ILE A 100 6.81 5.62 17.32
CA ILE A 100 8.09 6.36 17.40
C ILE A 100 8.95 5.85 18.57
N GLU A 101 8.31 5.48 19.69
CA GLU A 101 8.97 4.93 20.89
C GLU A 101 9.26 3.43 20.79
N MET A 102 8.71 2.73 19.78
CA MET A 102 8.92 1.30 19.58
C MET A 102 10.40 0.97 19.30
N PRO A 103 11.01 0.03 20.03
CA PRO A 103 12.40 -0.35 19.82
C PRO A 103 12.58 -1.10 18.49
N GLU A 104 13.75 -0.88 17.86
CA GLU A 104 14.13 -1.41 16.54
C GLU A 104 13.93 -2.92 16.39
N SER A 105 14.02 -3.67 17.49
CA SER A 105 13.82 -5.12 17.56
C SER A 105 12.44 -5.61 17.10
N LYS A 106 11.45 -4.71 16.96
CA LYS A 106 10.11 -5.03 16.43
C LYS A 106 9.91 -4.71 14.95
N GLY A 107 10.96 -4.30 14.24
CA GLY A 107 11.03 -4.40 12.77
C GLY A 107 10.55 -3.20 11.95
N GLN A 108 10.28 -2.04 12.57
CA GLN A 108 9.99 -0.80 11.85
C GLN A 108 10.98 0.29 12.23
N VAL A 109 12.13 0.30 11.55
CA VAL A 109 13.16 1.32 11.72
C VAL A 109 12.69 2.62 11.06
N ILE A 110 12.18 3.55 11.87
CA ILE A 110 12.21 4.97 11.50
C ILE A 110 13.67 5.40 11.65
N THR A 111 14.40 5.52 10.54
CA THR A 111 15.82 5.91 10.54
C THR A 111 15.96 7.33 11.06
N THR A 112 16.38 7.45 12.32
CA THR A 112 16.66 8.72 13.01
C THR A 112 18.06 9.26 12.73
N GLU A 113 18.93 8.45 12.12
CA GLU A 113 20.29 8.81 11.77
C GLU A 113 20.42 9.29 10.31
N PRO A 114 21.28 10.29 10.04
CA PRO A 114 21.62 10.68 8.67
C PRO A 114 22.44 9.58 7.98
N ILE A 115 22.30 9.47 6.66
CA ILE A 115 23.08 8.53 5.83
C ILE A 115 24.58 8.77 5.98
N GLY A 116 24.95 10.04 6.07
CA GLY A 116 26.33 10.49 6.05
C GLY A 116 26.43 12.00 6.04
N MET A 117 27.66 12.47 5.95
CA MET A 117 28.03 13.88 6.07
C MET A 117 29.08 14.21 5.01
N ASP A 118 29.02 15.39 4.41
CA ASP A 118 30.05 15.84 3.47
C ASP A 118 31.20 16.61 4.13
N SER A 119 32.19 16.99 3.31
CA SER A 119 33.34 17.81 3.74
C SER A 119 32.97 19.16 4.36
N GLU A 120 31.78 19.71 4.06
CA GLU A 120 31.25 20.95 4.64
C GLU A 120 30.44 20.71 5.93
N LYS A 121 30.39 19.47 6.43
CA LYS A 121 29.61 19.03 7.60
C LYS A 121 28.10 19.18 7.43
N ARG A 122 27.59 19.03 6.21
CA ARG A 122 26.15 18.95 5.92
C ARG A 122 25.70 17.50 5.96
N TYR A 123 24.57 17.22 6.62
CA TYR A 123 24.02 15.87 6.74
C TYR A 123 23.07 15.53 5.60
N TYR A 124 23.15 14.29 5.10
CA TYR A 124 22.32 13.77 4.02
C TYR A 124 21.32 12.74 4.56
N TRP A 125 20.12 12.77 3.99
CA TRP A 125 18.97 11.99 4.45
C TRP A 125 18.19 11.43 3.27
N HIS A 126 17.67 10.23 3.45
CA HIS A 126 16.88 9.49 2.47
C HIS A 126 15.72 8.84 3.20
N PHE A 127 14.54 8.86 2.59
CA PHE A 127 13.29 8.44 3.22
C PHE A 127 12.48 7.57 2.27
N GLY A 128 12.06 6.41 2.76
CA GLY A 128 11.22 5.47 2.01
C GLY A 128 11.89 4.90 0.77
N ASP A 129 11.11 4.72 -0.28
CA ASP A 129 11.53 4.07 -1.54
C ASP A 129 11.60 5.09 -2.71
N SER A 130 11.93 6.35 -2.39
CA SER A 130 12.04 7.44 -3.36
C SER A 130 13.48 7.58 -3.88
N PRO A 131 13.73 8.00 -5.13
CA PRO A 131 15.03 8.52 -5.55
C PRO A 131 15.44 9.84 -4.84
N TRP A 132 14.52 10.49 -4.13
CA TRP A 132 14.78 11.80 -3.52
C TRP A 132 15.85 11.74 -2.41
N LEU A 133 16.83 12.63 -2.51
CA LEU A 133 17.87 12.82 -1.51
C LEU A 133 17.77 14.24 -0.94
N TRP A 134 17.77 14.36 0.38
CA TRP A 134 17.69 15.65 1.06
C TRP A 134 18.99 15.96 1.83
N ARG A 135 19.31 17.25 1.94
CA ARG A 135 20.47 17.76 2.67
C ARG A 135 20.06 18.81 3.69
N GLU A 136 20.61 18.71 4.89
CA GLU A 136 20.46 19.70 5.95
C GLU A 136 21.53 20.80 5.84
N LYS A 137 21.11 22.08 5.83
CA LYS A 137 22.02 23.23 5.94
C LYS A 137 22.42 23.50 7.38
N ALA A 138 23.66 23.95 7.57
CA ALA A 138 24.27 24.15 8.88
C ALA A 138 23.42 25.03 9.82
N LYS A 139 23.20 24.52 11.04
CA LYS A 139 22.22 25.00 12.03
C LYS A 139 22.46 26.40 12.61
N LEU A 140 23.55 27.08 12.28
CA LEU A 140 24.15 28.10 13.16
C LEU A 140 23.30 29.37 13.44
N LYS A 141 22.40 29.81 12.54
CA LYS A 141 21.69 31.10 12.71
C LYS A 141 20.24 31.20 12.21
N THR A 142 19.73 30.27 11.40
CA THR A 142 18.44 30.48 10.67
C THR A 142 17.48 29.29 10.79
N GLY A 143 17.69 28.43 11.79
CA GLY A 143 16.94 27.18 11.94
C GLY A 143 17.41 26.06 10.99
N CYS A 144 16.83 24.88 11.17
CA CYS A 144 17.10 23.71 10.34
C CYS A 144 16.46 23.91 8.96
N ARG A 145 17.26 24.15 7.92
CA ARG A 145 16.79 24.32 6.54
C ARG A 145 17.23 23.16 5.68
N TRP A 146 16.25 22.51 5.05
CA TRP A 146 16.45 21.38 4.16
C TRP A 146 16.50 21.85 2.69
N GLU A 147 17.21 21.11 1.84
CA GLU A 147 17.14 21.23 0.39
C GLU A 147 17.15 19.85 -0.27
N THR A 148 16.42 19.70 -1.37
CA THR A 148 16.48 18.50 -2.22
C THR A 148 17.73 18.58 -3.10
N VAL A 149 18.54 17.53 -3.11
CA VAL A 149 19.79 17.44 -3.88
C VAL A 149 19.58 16.62 -5.15
N CYS A 150 18.89 15.49 -5.04
CA CYS A 150 18.51 14.61 -6.15
C CYS A 150 17.00 14.41 -6.12
N ARG A 151 16.38 14.34 -7.30
CA ARG A 151 14.96 13.98 -7.52
C ARG A 151 14.83 12.72 -8.37
N THR A 152 15.72 12.50 -9.33
CA THR A 152 15.68 11.33 -10.23
C THR A 152 16.71 10.26 -9.84
N LEU A 153 16.52 9.03 -10.35
CA LEU A 153 17.49 7.94 -10.17
C LEU A 153 18.84 8.31 -10.83
N ASP A 154 18.78 8.84 -12.05
CA ASP A 154 19.95 9.26 -12.81
C ASP A 154 20.74 10.34 -12.06
N GLU A 155 20.07 11.35 -11.48
CA GLU A 155 20.71 12.36 -10.62
C GLU A 155 21.37 11.74 -9.38
N LEU A 156 20.79 10.69 -8.80
CA LEU A 156 21.35 10.00 -7.65
C LEU A 156 22.60 9.18 -8.01
N GLU A 157 22.60 8.52 -9.17
CA GLU A 157 23.75 7.80 -9.73
C GLU A 157 24.91 8.77 -10.03
N HIS A 158 24.66 9.85 -10.77
CA HIS A 158 25.66 10.89 -11.04
C HIS A 158 26.16 11.59 -9.76
N PHE A 159 25.28 11.77 -8.76
CA PHE A 159 25.68 12.34 -7.47
C PHE A 159 26.65 11.40 -6.72
N ALA A 160 26.37 10.09 -6.67
CA ALA A 160 27.26 9.10 -6.05
C ALA A 160 28.65 9.08 -6.74
N GLU A 161 28.69 9.12 -8.08
CA GLU A 161 29.94 9.25 -8.84
C GLU A 161 30.70 10.56 -8.55
N SER A 162 29.99 11.67 -8.33
CA SER A 162 30.62 12.94 -7.97
C SER A 162 31.27 12.92 -6.57
N LEU A 163 30.73 12.10 -5.66
CA LEU A 163 31.21 11.95 -4.29
C LEU A 163 32.38 10.96 -4.17
N SER A 164 32.40 9.88 -4.94
CA SER A 164 33.44 8.83 -4.87
C SER A 164 34.86 9.35 -5.15
N ASN A 165 34.97 10.47 -5.86
CA ASN A 165 36.24 11.16 -6.12
C ASN A 165 36.84 11.88 -4.90
N LYS A 166 36.16 11.90 -3.74
CA LYS A 166 36.57 12.63 -2.53
C LYS A 166 36.54 11.72 -1.30
N LYS A 167 37.70 11.49 -0.69
CA LYS A 167 37.89 10.67 0.52
C LYS A 167 36.89 10.90 1.69
N PRO A 168 36.51 12.14 2.08
CA PRO A 168 35.54 12.31 3.18
C PRO A 168 34.09 11.99 2.79
N GLU A 169 33.79 11.87 1.50
CA GLU A 169 32.44 11.65 0.94
C GLU A 169 32.30 10.22 0.36
N GLU A 170 33.38 9.42 0.39
CA GLU A 170 33.46 8.06 -0.16
C GLU A 170 32.50 7.08 0.56
N SER A 171 32.36 7.17 1.88
CA SER A 171 31.40 6.35 2.64
C SER A 171 29.94 6.66 2.30
N LEU A 172 29.62 7.94 2.04
CA LEU A 172 28.31 8.37 1.58
C LEU A 172 28.04 7.87 0.15
N ALA A 173 29.03 7.95 -0.74
CA ALA A 173 28.95 7.41 -2.10
C ALA A 173 28.70 5.89 -2.10
N LEU A 174 29.44 5.13 -1.27
CA LEU A 174 29.27 3.68 -1.11
C LEU A 174 27.88 3.34 -0.59
N TYR A 175 27.39 4.00 0.46
CA TYR A 175 26.04 3.74 0.97
C TYR A 175 24.95 4.00 -0.07
N ILE A 176 25.03 5.12 -0.81
CA ILE A 176 24.09 5.44 -1.89
C ILE A 176 24.11 4.35 -2.97
N THR A 177 25.30 3.91 -3.38
CA THR A 177 25.50 2.94 -4.46
C THR A 177 25.09 1.52 -4.07
N GLU A 178 25.45 1.06 -2.87
CA GLU A 178 25.22 -0.33 -2.44
C GLU A 178 23.82 -0.56 -1.85
N THR A 179 23.21 0.47 -1.23
CA THR A 179 21.93 0.31 -0.51
C THR A 179 20.78 1.09 -1.12
N ILE A 180 20.95 2.37 -1.45
CA ILE A 180 19.84 3.24 -1.87
C ILE A 180 19.46 2.96 -3.33
N ILE A 181 20.40 3.03 -4.26
CA ILE A 181 20.15 2.82 -5.69
C ILE A 181 19.49 1.46 -5.96
N PRO A 182 19.99 0.32 -5.44
CA PRO A 182 19.34 -0.98 -5.64
C PRO A 182 17.92 -1.06 -5.03
N ARG A 183 17.70 -0.42 -3.87
CA ARG A 183 16.38 -0.33 -3.23
C ARG A 183 15.40 0.47 -4.08
N VAL A 184 15.79 1.64 -4.57
CA VAL A 184 14.97 2.51 -5.42
C VAL A 184 14.66 1.82 -6.75
N GLN A 185 15.66 1.24 -7.42
CA GLN A 185 15.45 0.46 -8.65
C GLN A 185 14.46 -0.70 -8.44
N ASN A 186 14.56 -1.43 -7.32
CA ASN A 186 13.63 -2.51 -6.99
C ASN A 186 12.21 -2.01 -6.69
N ALA A 187 12.07 -0.82 -6.10
CA ALA A 187 10.78 -0.18 -5.88
C ALA A 187 10.11 0.30 -7.18
N ILE A 188 10.89 0.85 -8.12
CA ILE A 188 10.43 1.20 -9.47
C ILE A 188 9.94 -0.07 -10.19
N ARG A 189 10.76 -1.13 -10.28
CA ARG A 189 10.37 -2.42 -10.88
C ARG A 189 9.16 -3.08 -10.20
N ARG A 190 8.95 -2.85 -8.89
CA ARG A 190 7.75 -3.32 -8.16
C ARG A 190 6.51 -2.54 -8.59
N ARG A 191 6.62 -1.22 -8.74
CA ARG A 191 5.53 -0.34 -9.20
C ARG A 191 5.12 -0.63 -10.64
N GLU A 192 6.07 -0.76 -11.56
CA GLU A 192 5.80 -1.10 -12.97
C GLU A 192 5.02 -2.41 -13.08
N ARG A 193 5.39 -3.43 -12.29
CA ARG A 193 4.66 -4.70 -12.22
C ARG A 193 3.24 -4.54 -11.66
N GLN A 194 3.04 -3.69 -10.66
CA GLN A 194 1.72 -3.41 -10.10
C GLN A 194 0.84 -2.65 -11.09
N GLU A 195 1.38 -1.65 -11.80
CA GLU A 195 0.65 -0.87 -12.79
C GLU A 195 0.30 -1.72 -14.03
N MET A 196 1.24 -2.53 -14.54
CA MET A 196 0.93 -3.51 -15.58
C MET A 196 -0.14 -4.53 -15.15
N ALA A 197 -0.15 -4.95 -13.88
CA ALA A 197 -1.19 -5.83 -13.36
C ALA A 197 -2.56 -5.13 -13.30
N ARG A 198 -2.59 -3.86 -12.85
CA ARG A 198 -3.80 -3.02 -12.84
C ARG A 198 -4.36 -2.80 -14.24
N GLN A 199 -3.52 -2.46 -15.22
CA GLN A 199 -3.93 -2.26 -16.61
C GLN A 199 -4.50 -3.55 -17.22
N ARG A 200 -3.87 -4.70 -16.95
CA ARG A 200 -4.40 -6.02 -17.37
C ARG A 200 -5.74 -6.33 -16.72
N GLN A 201 -5.95 -5.95 -15.47
CA GLN A 201 -7.23 -6.12 -14.78
C GLN A 201 -8.32 -5.25 -15.43
N ILE A 202 -8.05 -3.97 -15.66
CA ILE A 202 -9.00 -3.05 -16.33
C ILE A 202 -9.38 -3.57 -17.72
N MET A 203 -8.40 -3.93 -18.55
CA MET A 203 -8.67 -4.53 -19.87
C MET A 203 -9.49 -5.83 -19.79
N ALA A 204 -9.29 -6.65 -18.76
CA ALA A 204 -10.09 -7.86 -18.56
C ALA A 204 -11.53 -7.53 -18.15
N GLU A 205 -11.74 -6.53 -17.30
CA GLU A 205 -13.06 -6.04 -16.88
C GLU A 205 -13.84 -5.41 -18.06
N ASP A 206 -13.16 -4.64 -18.92
CA ASP A 206 -13.72 -4.10 -20.16
C ASP A 206 -14.17 -5.22 -21.11
N LEU A 207 -13.31 -6.21 -21.37
CA LEU A 207 -13.63 -7.37 -22.23
C LEU A 207 -14.79 -8.23 -21.67
N ILE A 208 -14.93 -8.32 -20.35
CA ILE A 208 -16.08 -8.98 -19.71
C ILE A 208 -17.35 -8.16 -19.94
N THR A 209 -17.26 -6.84 -19.84
CA THR A 209 -18.38 -5.91 -20.05
C THR A 209 -18.87 -5.94 -21.50
N GLU A 210 -17.96 -5.86 -22.49
CA GLU A 210 -18.29 -6.03 -23.90
C GLU A 210 -18.94 -7.39 -24.21
N ARG A 211 -18.45 -8.47 -23.59
CA ARG A 211 -19.00 -9.82 -23.79
C ARG A 211 -20.43 -9.94 -23.24
N ARG A 212 -20.76 -9.24 -22.15
CA ARG A 212 -22.12 -9.19 -21.58
C ARG A 212 -23.12 -8.41 -22.45
N LEU A 213 -22.65 -7.42 -23.22
CA LEU A 213 -23.50 -6.59 -24.09
C LEU A 213 -23.87 -7.25 -25.42
N ARG A 214 -23.29 -8.41 -25.78
CA ARG A 214 -23.70 -9.15 -26.98
C ARG A 214 -25.05 -9.85 -26.73
N PRO A 215 -26.15 -9.49 -27.41
CA PRO A 215 -27.41 -10.21 -27.25
C PRO A 215 -27.23 -11.65 -27.71
N ARG A 216 -27.49 -12.61 -26.82
CA ARG A 216 -27.53 -14.04 -27.17
C ARG A 216 -28.62 -14.21 -28.23
N ARG A 217 -28.24 -14.56 -29.47
CA ARG A 217 -29.21 -14.94 -30.51
C ARG A 217 -30.05 -16.09 -29.96
N SER A 218 -31.33 -15.81 -29.69
CA SER A 218 -32.29 -16.83 -29.27
C SER A 218 -32.49 -17.82 -30.42
N THR A 219 -31.86 -18.99 -30.30
CA THR A 219 -32.05 -20.09 -31.23
C THR A 219 -33.44 -20.68 -30.97
N ARG A 220 -34.34 -20.54 -31.95
CA ARG A 220 -35.74 -21.00 -31.88
C ARG A 220 -35.81 -22.43 -31.36
N THR A 221 -36.62 -22.64 -30.32
CA THR A 221 -36.92 -23.96 -29.76
C THR A 221 -37.50 -24.87 -30.84
N THR A 222 -36.82 -25.96 -31.16
CA THR A 222 -37.35 -27.03 -32.01
C THR A 222 -38.47 -27.74 -31.25
N ARG A 223 -39.74 -27.55 -31.69
CA ARG A 223 -40.85 -28.36 -31.19
C ARG A 223 -40.78 -29.75 -31.83
N TYR A 224 -40.54 -30.77 -31.02
CA TYR A 224 -40.93 -32.13 -31.37
C TYR A 224 -42.42 -32.29 -31.09
N ALA A 225 -43.18 -32.73 -32.09
CA ALA A 225 -44.53 -33.23 -31.88
C ALA A 225 -44.41 -34.75 -31.68
N PHE A 226 -44.61 -35.21 -30.45
CA PHE A 226 -44.86 -36.63 -30.21
C PHE A 226 -46.32 -36.90 -30.58
N GLY A 227 -46.52 -37.86 -31.49
CA GLY A 227 -47.84 -38.42 -31.74
C GLY A 227 -48.27 -39.23 -30.53
N ASP A 228 -49.49 -38.97 -30.08
CA ASP A 228 -50.24 -39.83 -29.16
C ASP A 228 -50.51 -41.16 -29.87
N ASP A 229 -50.25 -42.29 -29.17
CA ASP A 229 -50.85 -43.61 -29.43
C ASP A 229 -50.26 -44.68 -28.47
N TYR A 230 -51.15 -45.49 -27.89
CA TYR A 230 -50.96 -46.67 -27.02
C TYR A 230 -50.74 -46.46 -25.51
N VAL A 231 -51.89 -46.61 -24.83
CA VAL A 231 -52.11 -47.01 -23.42
C VAL A 231 -51.84 -48.52 -23.19
N ASP A 232 -52.11 -48.98 -21.95
CA ASP A 232 -51.93 -50.32 -21.34
C ASP A 232 -50.51 -50.66 -20.84
N ASP A 233 -50.31 -51.14 -19.60
CA ASP A 233 -51.27 -51.34 -18.48
C ASP A 233 -50.53 -51.43 -17.11
N PHE A 234 -51.25 -51.25 -15.99
CA PHE A 234 -51.00 -51.78 -14.61
C PHE A 234 -49.55 -51.77 -14.01
N VAL A 235 -49.19 -51.35 -12.78
CA VAL A 235 -49.80 -51.00 -11.47
C VAL A 235 -48.70 -50.29 -10.61
N GLU A 236 -48.84 -49.70 -9.40
CA GLU A 236 -49.93 -49.53 -8.40
C GLU A 236 -49.74 -48.24 -7.53
N GLN A 237 -50.30 -48.24 -6.31
CA GLN A 237 -50.16 -47.34 -5.15
C GLN A 237 -48.71 -46.92 -4.83
N GLY A 238 -48.37 -45.68 -4.46
CA GLY A 238 -48.93 -44.83 -3.40
C GLY A 238 -47.74 -44.36 -2.53
N SER A 239 -47.75 -43.28 -1.75
CA SER A 239 -48.82 -42.34 -1.38
C SER A 239 -48.23 -40.92 -1.21
N GLU A 240 -49.09 -39.90 -1.27
CA GLU A 240 -48.72 -38.51 -1.07
C GLU A 240 -48.23 -38.24 0.36
N LYS A 241 -47.27 -37.30 0.51
CA LYS A 241 -47.44 -36.23 1.49
C LYS A 241 -46.66 -34.96 1.16
N ASP A 242 -47.43 -33.96 0.74
CA ASP A 242 -47.08 -32.54 0.74
C ASP A 242 -47.11 -31.97 2.18
N GLY A 243 -46.64 -30.73 2.36
CA GLY A 243 -47.07 -29.89 3.48
C GLY A 243 -46.04 -29.54 4.57
N SER A 244 -45.28 -28.48 4.29
CA SER A 244 -45.21 -27.24 5.10
C SER A 244 -44.67 -27.21 6.55
N ASP A 245 -43.79 -26.20 6.74
CA ASP A 245 -43.72 -25.23 7.85
C ASP A 245 -42.94 -25.48 9.17
N ALA A 246 -41.79 -24.80 9.21
CA ALA A 246 -41.40 -23.74 10.18
C ALA A 246 -40.95 -24.07 11.62
N TYR A 247 -40.06 -23.18 12.12
CA TYR A 247 -39.74 -22.83 13.52
C TYR A 247 -39.15 -23.95 14.43
N GLU A 248 -38.24 -23.74 15.39
CA GLU A 248 -37.35 -22.63 15.79
C GLU A 248 -36.26 -23.17 16.77
N SER A 249 -35.17 -22.43 16.97
CA SER A 249 -34.27 -22.44 18.16
C SER A 249 -33.82 -23.77 18.80
N SER A 250 -32.50 -24.03 18.79
CA SER A 250 -31.62 -23.70 19.93
C SER A 250 -30.19 -24.24 19.74
N SER A 251 -29.18 -23.40 19.99
CA SER A 251 -27.83 -23.87 20.31
C SER A 251 -27.78 -24.51 21.71
N PRO A 252 -26.81 -25.40 21.94
CA PRO A 252 -25.91 -25.14 23.07
C PRO A 252 -24.42 -25.32 22.72
N GLU A 253 -23.58 -24.45 23.27
CA GLU A 253 -22.16 -24.76 23.54
C GLU A 253 -22.06 -25.93 24.55
N PRO A 254 -20.97 -26.71 24.58
CA PRO A 254 -19.85 -26.28 25.45
C PRO A 254 -18.42 -26.68 25.02
N GLU A 255 -17.48 -25.88 25.53
CA GLU A 255 -16.20 -26.23 26.16
C GLU A 255 -15.10 -27.07 25.43
N GLU A 256 -13.97 -26.37 25.33
CA GLU A 256 -12.56 -26.78 25.40
C GLU A 256 -12.22 -28.23 25.81
N LYS A 257 -11.24 -28.82 25.10
CA LYS A 257 -10.18 -29.64 25.71
C LYS A 257 -8.92 -29.68 24.86
N GLU A 258 -7.78 -29.41 25.49
CA GLU A 258 -6.46 -29.59 24.90
C GLU A 258 -6.17 -31.06 24.60
N SER A 259 -5.40 -31.33 23.54
CA SER A 259 -4.55 -32.53 23.44
C SER A 259 -3.44 -32.29 22.41
N GLN A 260 -2.19 -32.40 22.85
CA GLN A 260 -1.01 -32.40 21.98
C GLN A 260 -0.92 -33.74 21.22
N SER A 261 -0.62 -33.73 19.91
CA SER A 261 0.50 -34.50 19.33
C SER A 261 0.64 -34.43 17.80
N GLN A 262 1.80 -33.93 17.38
CA GLN A 262 2.69 -34.36 16.28
C GLN A 262 2.17 -34.94 14.94
N SER A 263 2.81 -34.42 13.87
CA SER A 263 2.94 -34.96 12.50
C SER A 263 1.70 -34.83 11.59
N ARG A 264 1.81 -34.44 10.31
CA ARG A 264 2.80 -34.86 9.31
C ARG A 264 2.79 -33.91 8.11
N ALA A 265 3.96 -33.47 7.64
CA ALA A 265 4.08 -32.72 6.39
C ALA A 265 4.09 -33.66 5.17
N THR A 266 3.43 -33.27 4.08
CA THR A 266 3.65 -33.86 2.74
C THR A 266 3.38 -32.82 1.65
N PRO A 267 4.41 -32.35 0.91
CA PRO A 267 4.22 -31.58 -0.32
C PRO A 267 4.00 -32.54 -1.50
N MET A 268 2.95 -32.31 -2.30
CA MET A 268 2.74 -33.06 -3.54
C MET A 268 3.72 -32.57 -4.63
N ARG A 269 4.73 -33.39 -4.92
CA ARG A 269 5.61 -33.22 -6.10
C ARG A 269 5.22 -34.24 -7.15
N SER A 270 4.71 -33.76 -8.29
CA SER A 270 4.41 -34.62 -9.44
C SER A 270 5.69 -35.20 -10.04
N SER A 271 5.63 -36.46 -10.49
CA SER A 271 6.74 -37.14 -11.14
C SER A 271 6.29 -37.68 -12.49
N ALA A 272 7.15 -37.54 -13.50
CA ALA A 272 7.10 -38.33 -14.72
C ALA A 272 8.50 -38.95 -14.93
N ARG A 273 8.58 -40.27 -14.89
CA ARG A 273 9.79 -41.05 -15.17
C ARG A 273 9.63 -41.77 -16.52
N LEU A 274 10.55 -41.53 -17.45
CA LEU A 274 10.99 -42.44 -18.52
C LEU A 274 12.44 -42.03 -18.83
N GLY A 275 13.44 -42.90 -19.00
CA GLY A 275 13.51 -44.33 -18.72
C GLY A 275 14.97 -44.81 -18.71
N LEU A 276 15.30 -45.61 -17.70
CA LEU A 276 16.24 -46.74 -17.66
C LEU A 276 17.12 -47.06 -18.91
N ARG A 277 18.45 -47.03 -18.71
CA ARG A 277 19.43 -48.16 -18.85
C ARG A 277 20.86 -47.61 -19.04
N SER A 278 21.97 -48.22 -18.63
CA SER A 278 22.41 -49.02 -17.47
C SER A 278 23.69 -49.78 -17.87
N SER A 279 24.86 -49.34 -17.41
CA SER A 279 26.11 -50.12 -17.28
C SER A 279 27.07 -49.26 -16.44
N THR A 280 27.51 -49.62 -15.22
CA THR A 280 28.24 -50.85 -14.80
C THR A 280 29.56 -50.94 -15.57
N THR A 281 30.77 -50.81 -14.99
CA THR A 281 31.27 -50.90 -13.60
C THR A 281 32.60 -50.12 -13.44
N PRO A 282 33.16 -49.92 -12.22
CA PRO A 282 34.37 -49.13 -11.99
C PRO A 282 35.67 -49.96 -12.07
N MET A 283 36.83 -49.28 -12.07
CA MET A 283 38.13 -49.89 -11.78
C MET A 283 39.01 -48.96 -10.92
N TYR A 284 39.98 -49.57 -10.22
CA TYR A 284 40.69 -49.04 -9.06
C TYR A 284 41.96 -48.21 -9.37
N ILE A 285 42.26 -47.31 -8.43
CA ILE A 285 43.57 -46.99 -7.80
C ILE A 285 44.86 -47.34 -8.57
N ASN A 286 45.68 -46.31 -8.83
CA ASN A 286 47.12 -46.17 -8.49
C ASN A 286 47.55 -44.75 -8.95
N GLY A 287 48.52 -44.04 -8.36
CA GLY A 287 49.52 -44.45 -7.37
C GLY A 287 50.91 -44.01 -7.83
N ALA A 288 51.23 -42.72 -7.69
CA ALA A 288 52.56 -42.11 -7.79
C ALA A 288 52.50 -40.68 -7.23
#